data_AF-A0A2W6AW41-F1
#
_entry.id   AF-A0A2W6AW41-F1
#
_cell.length_a   1.000
_cell.length_b   1.000
_cell.length_c   1.000
_cell.angle_alpha   90.00
_cell.angle_beta   90.00
_cell.angle_gamma   90.00
#
_symmetry.space_group_name_H-M   'P 1'
#
loop_
_entity.id
_entity.type
_entity.pdbx_description
1 polymer ?
#
loop_
_entity_poly.entity_id
_entity_poly.type
_entity_poly.pdbx_seq_one_letter_code
_entity_poly.pdbx_strand_id
1 'polypeptide(L)'
;YYTGLYTIDMLGLTDSHIAHGPGRSDGFSPGHNKFDIGYVLSRQPTYIMVYRIPMPDGSYGFNQKYMPASTGLISNPQFIASYTAIVHFPMWPGVEGWLYKRNVP
;
A
#
# COMPACT_ATOMS: atom_id res chain seq x y z
N TYR A 1 11.49 7.67 -13.25
CA TYR A 1 11.42 8.39 -11.96
C TYR A 1 12.68 9.23 -11.81
N TYR A 2 12.56 10.55 -11.61
CA TYR A 2 13.71 11.48 -11.60
C TYR A 2 14.38 11.64 -10.23
N THR A 3 13.82 11.04 -9.18
CA THR A 3 14.29 11.22 -7.80
C THR A 3 15.52 10.37 -7.46
N GLY A 4 15.87 9.37 -8.29
CA GLY A 4 16.92 8.39 -7.98
C GLY A 4 16.60 7.47 -6.79
N LEU A 5 15.43 7.64 -6.17
CA LEU A 5 15.00 6.81 -5.05
C LEU A 5 14.58 5.43 -5.56
N TYR A 6 15.00 4.40 -4.83
CA TYR A 6 14.50 3.06 -5.05
C TYR A 6 13.01 2.99 -4.68
N THR A 7 12.16 2.61 -5.63
CA THR A 7 10.72 2.51 -5.46
C THR A 7 10.24 1.09 -5.70
N ILE A 8 9.34 0.63 -4.84
CA ILE A 8 8.66 -0.65 -4.98
C ILE A 8 7.21 -0.35 -5.36
N ASP A 9 6.77 -0.89 -6.48
CA ASP A 9 5.38 -0.86 -6.89
C ASP A 9 4.62 -2.02 -6.27
N MET A 10 3.78 -1.71 -5.28
CA MET A 10 3.07 -2.71 -4.49
C MET A 10 1.99 -3.49 -5.27
N LEU A 11 1.62 -3.04 -6.46
CA LEU A 11 0.64 -3.73 -7.32
C LEU A 11 1.32 -4.57 -8.43
N GLY A 12 2.65 -4.51 -8.54
CA GLY A 12 3.41 -5.36 -9.45
C GLY A 12 3.25 -5.03 -10.93
N LEU A 13 2.93 -3.78 -11.29
CA LEU A 13 3.02 -3.33 -12.68
C LEU A 13 4.49 -3.21 -13.12
N THR A 14 5.37 -2.83 -12.20
CA THR A 14 6.80 -2.61 -12.46
C THR A 14 7.75 -3.40 -11.55
N ASP A 15 7.27 -3.98 -10.45
CA ASP A 15 8.08 -4.83 -9.58
C ASP A 15 8.08 -6.29 -10.07
N SER A 16 9.27 -6.80 -10.41
CA SER A 16 9.41 -8.13 -11.02
C SER A 16 9.01 -9.29 -10.10
N HIS A 17 9.15 -9.16 -8.78
CA HIS A 17 8.77 -10.22 -7.83
C HIS A 17 7.26 -10.33 -7.77
N ILE A 18 6.57 -9.19 -7.61
CA ILE A 18 5.12 -9.14 -7.51
C ILE A 18 4.46 -9.45 -8.86
N ALA A 19 5.04 -8.98 -9.98
CA ALA A 19 4.51 -9.21 -11.32
C ALA A 19 4.40 -10.69 -11.68
N HIS A 20 5.41 -11.50 -11.31
CA HIS A 20 5.44 -12.95 -11.58
C HIS A 20 4.82 -13.80 -10.47
N GLY A 21 4.43 -13.17 -9.35
CA GLY A 21 3.72 -13.84 -8.27
C GLY A 21 2.29 -14.25 -8.67
N PRO A 22 1.69 -15.19 -7.91
CA PRO A 22 0.31 -15.58 -8.11
C PRO A 22 -0.63 -14.39 -7.85
N GLY A 23 -1.58 -14.16 -8.74
CA GLY A 23 -2.69 -13.24 -8.49
C GLY A 23 -3.78 -13.93 -7.67
N ARG A 24 -4.43 -13.20 -6.77
CA ARG A 24 -5.65 -13.66 -6.10
C ARG A 24 -6.76 -13.83 -7.13
N SER A 25 -7.47 -14.95 -7.05
CA SER A 25 -8.60 -15.30 -7.93
C SER A 25 -9.94 -15.05 -7.24
N ASP A 26 -10.05 -13.94 -6.50
CA ASP A 26 -11.28 -13.56 -5.80
C ASP A 26 -12.26 -12.78 -6.68
N GLY A 27 -11.89 -12.44 -7.92
CA GLY A 27 -12.80 -11.86 -8.92
C GLY A 27 -13.24 -10.42 -8.64
N PHE A 28 -12.78 -9.81 -7.54
CA PHE A 28 -13.28 -8.53 -7.06
C PHE A 28 -12.30 -7.35 -7.20
N SER A 29 -11.06 -7.58 -7.67
CA SER A 29 -10.04 -6.52 -7.74
C SER A 29 -9.18 -6.58 -9.03
N PRO A 30 -9.75 -6.35 -10.23
CA PRO A 30 -8.95 -6.28 -11.46
C PRO A 30 -7.80 -5.26 -11.32
N GLY A 31 -6.57 -5.69 -11.63
CA GLY A 31 -5.36 -4.86 -11.50
C GLY A 31 -4.89 -4.59 -10.06
N HIS A 32 -5.59 -5.11 -9.05
CA HIS A 32 -5.25 -4.97 -7.63
C HIS A 32 -5.20 -6.33 -6.92
N ASN A 33 -5.20 -7.41 -7.68
CA ASN A 33 -5.22 -8.78 -7.18
C ASN A 33 -3.82 -9.39 -7.00
N LYS A 34 -2.76 -8.67 -7.39
CA LYS A 34 -1.36 -9.05 -7.13
C LYS A 34 -0.74 -8.09 -6.14
N PHE A 35 -0.18 -8.63 -5.06
CA PHE A 35 0.60 -7.90 -4.07
C PHE A 35 1.29 -8.90 -3.15
N ASP A 36 2.42 -8.50 -2.57
CA ASP A 36 3.13 -9.29 -1.55
C ASP A 36 3.63 -8.37 -0.44
N ILE A 37 2.87 -8.30 0.65
CA ILE A 37 3.19 -7.44 1.81
C ILE A 37 4.46 -7.93 2.51
N GLY A 38 4.66 -9.24 2.59
CA GLY A 38 5.85 -9.82 3.22
C GLY A 38 7.11 -9.43 2.46
N TYR A 39 7.08 -9.56 1.14
CA TYR A 39 8.15 -9.06 0.27
C TYR A 39 8.37 -7.56 0.47
N VAL A 40 7.33 -6.73 0.33
CA VAL A 40 7.45 -5.27 0.48
C VAL A 40 8.12 -4.89 1.80
N LEU A 41 7.67 -5.46 2.93
CA LEU A 41 8.24 -5.17 4.25
C LEU A 41 9.65 -5.75 4.43
N SER A 42 9.96 -6.91 3.82
CA SER A 42 11.32 -7.48 3.84
C SER A 42 12.36 -6.60 3.14
N ARG A 43 11.93 -5.79 2.17
CA ARG A 43 12.80 -4.81 1.49
C ARG A 43 13.11 -3.60 2.36
N GLN A 44 12.51 -3.49 3.54
CA GLN A 44 12.66 -2.38 4.47
C GLN A 44 12.59 -1.02 3.74
N PRO A 45 11.41 -0.59 3.25
CA PRO A 45 11.26 0.75 2.69
C PRO A 45 11.43 1.82 3.78
N THR A 46 12.14 2.91 3.48
CA THR A 46 12.21 4.06 4.41
C THR A 46 10.87 4.75 4.54
N TYR A 47 10.12 4.80 3.44
CA TYR A 47 8.80 5.37 3.36
C TYR A 47 7.84 4.40 2.68
N ILE A 48 6.59 4.41 3.13
CA ILE A 48 5.49 3.71 2.47
C ILE A 48 4.34 4.69 2.29
N MET A 49 3.81 4.78 1.08
CA MET A 49 2.67 5.63 0.75
C MET A 49 1.46 4.73 0.45
N VAL A 50 0.35 5.01 1.10
CA VAL A 50 -0.94 4.35 0.84
C VAL A 50 -2.03 5.39 0.71
N TYR A 51 -3.14 5.04 0.07
CA TYR A 51 -4.30 5.91 -0.07
C TYR A 51 -5.54 5.27 0.58
N ARG A 52 -6.46 6.13 1.03
CA ARG A 52 -7.78 5.79 1.56
C ARG A 52 -8.85 6.40 0.67
N ILE A 53 -9.96 5.70 0.53
CA ILE A 53 -11.10 6.12 -0.29
C ILE A 53 -12.33 6.41 0.60
N PRO A 54 -13.34 7.13 0.10
CA PRO A 54 -14.54 7.41 0.86
C PRO A 54 -15.31 6.12 1.07
N MET A 55 -15.86 5.96 2.26
CA MET A 55 -16.69 4.84 2.66
C MET A 55 -18.16 5.26 2.71
N PRO A 56 -19.12 4.32 2.62
CA PRO A 56 -20.55 4.64 2.64
C PRO A 56 -21.03 5.39 3.89
N ASP A 57 -20.30 5.30 5.01
CA ASP A 57 -20.58 6.00 6.26
C ASP A 57 -20.00 7.44 6.31
N GLY A 58 -19.40 7.91 5.22
CA GLY A 58 -18.78 9.23 5.12
C GLY A 58 -17.36 9.31 5.67
N SER A 59 -16.81 8.21 6.22
CA SER A 59 -15.41 8.14 6.64
C SER A 59 -14.46 7.85 5.47
N TYR A 60 -13.16 7.99 5.71
CA TYR A 60 -12.11 7.54 4.79
C TYR A 60 -11.48 6.25 5.31
N GLY A 61 -11.44 5.22 4.47
CA GLY A 61 -11.00 3.89 4.87
C GLY A 61 -10.26 3.12 3.80
N PHE A 62 -9.77 1.95 4.21
CA PHE A 62 -9.20 0.96 3.31
C PHE A 62 -10.27 -0.03 2.91
N ASN A 63 -10.66 -0.03 1.64
CA ASN A 63 -11.67 -0.95 1.15
C ASN A 63 -11.00 -2.27 0.75
N GLN A 64 -11.13 -3.31 1.59
CA GLN A 64 -10.55 -4.65 1.33
C GLN A 64 -10.91 -5.20 -0.07
N LYS A 65 -12.10 -4.90 -0.57
CA LYS A 65 -12.57 -5.38 -1.88
C LYS A 65 -11.83 -4.74 -3.04
N TYR A 66 -11.47 -3.46 -2.94
CA TYR A 66 -10.83 -2.72 -4.04
C TYR A 66 -9.33 -2.52 -3.84
N MET A 67 -8.86 -2.59 -2.60
CA MET A 67 -7.49 -2.24 -2.19
C MET A 67 -6.91 -3.26 -1.19
N PRO A 68 -6.91 -4.55 -1.53
CA PRO A 68 -6.47 -5.60 -0.60
C PRO A 68 -4.99 -5.45 -0.20
N ALA A 69 -4.14 -4.85 -1.04
CA ALA A 69 -2.75 -4.55 -0.72
C ALA A 69 -2.62 -3.53 0.43
N SER A 70 -3.32 -2.40 0.32
CA SER A 70 -3.29 -1.34 1.33
C SER A 70 -3.94 -1.82 2.63
N THR A 71 -5.09 -2.51 2.56
CA THR A 71 -5.76 -3.05 3.75
C THR A 71 -4.91 -4.11 4.45
N GLY A 72 -4.28 -5.01 3.69
CA GLY A 72 -3.39 -6.01 4.26
C GLY A 72 -2.14 -5.41 4.88
N LEU A 73 -1.59 -4.35 4.29
CA LEU A 73 -0.43 -3.64 4.84
C LEU A 73 -0.76 -2.96 6.18
N ILE A 74 -1.84 -2.17 6.23
CA ILE A 74 -2.20 -1.40 7.42
C ILE A 74 -2.72 -2.25 8.58
N SER A 75 -3.14 -3.49 8.30
CA SER A 75 -3.46 -4.50 9.31
C SER A 75 -2.28 -5.42 9.66
N ASN A 76 -1.14 -5.30 8.99
CA ASN A 76 0.03 -6.15 9.22
C ASN A 76 0.75 -5.76 10.52
N PRO A 77 0.98 -6.69 11.48
CA PRO A 77 1.64 -6.39 12.74
C PRO A 77 3.07 -5.82 12.58
N GLN A 78 3.84 -6.30 11.62
CA GLN A 78 5.19 -5.79 11.34
C GLN A 78 5.12 -4.34 10.88
N PHE A 79 4.16 -3.99 10.01
CA PHE A 79 3.97 -2.61 9.58
C PHE A 79 3.60 -1.71 10.76
N ILE A 80 2.60 -2.12 11.56
CA ILE A 80 2.14 -1.37 12.74
C ILE A 80 3.28 -1.12 13.74
N ALA A 81 4.12 -2.12 13.98
CA ALA A 81 5.26 -2.00 14.88
C ALA A 81 6.40 -1.11 14.33
N SER A 82 6.55 -1.08 13.00
CA SER A 82 7.75 -0.52 12.37
C SER A 82 7.54 0.81 11.66
N TYR A 83 6.31 1.32 11.52
CA TYR A 83 6.04 2.52 10.73
C TYR A 83 5.10 3.49 11.43
N THR A 84 5.40 4.78 11.32
CA THR A 84 4.58 5.87 11.86
C THR A 84 4.09 6.77 10.73
N ALA A 85 2.81 7.14 10.75
CA ALA A 85 2.24 8.12 9.83
C ALA A 85 2.86 9.50 10.08
N ILE A 86 3.40 10.14 9.04
CA ILE A 86 4.08 11.44 9.16
C ILE A 86 3.42 12.53 8.31
N VAL A 87 2.71 12.18 7.24
CA VAL A 87 2.02 13.16 6.39
C VAL A 87 0.68 12.58 5.95
N HIS A 88 -0.36 13.41 6.07
CA HIS A 88 -1.65 13.22 5.43
C HIS A 88 -1.82 14.33 4.37
N PHE A 89 -2.24 13.97 3.16
CA PHE A 89 -2.41 14.92 2.07
C PHE A 89 -3.57 14.51 1.16
N PRO A 90 -4.32 15.48 0.59
CA PRO A 90 -5.30 15.18 -0.44
C PRO A 90 -4.58 14.74 -1.73
N MET A 91 -5.02 13.63 -2.35
CA MET A 91 -4.48 13.17 -3.64
C MET A 91 -5.31 13.67 -4.82
N TRP A 92 -6.59 13.30 -4.84
CA TRP A 92 -7.59 13.77 -5.79
C TRP A 92 -8.95 13.85 -5.07
N PRO A 93 -10.00 14.45 -5.67
CA PRO A 93 -11.28 14.62 -4.98
C PRO A 93 -11.79 13.30 -4.38
N GLY A 94 -11.94 13.26 -3.06
CA GLY A 94 -12.37 12.08 -2.34
C GLY A 94 -11.29 11.01 -2.11
N VAL A 95 -9.98 11.31 -2.21
CA VAL A 95 -8.94 10.35 -1.81
C VAL A 95 -7.88 10.99 -0.94
N GLU A 96 -7.60 10.32 0.18
CA GLU A 96 -6.61 10.75 1.17
C GLU A 96 -5.33 9.90 1.04
N GLY A 97 -4.20 10.56 0.80
CA GLY A 97 -2.88 9.96 0.81
C GLY A 97 -2.25 10.02 2.19
N TRP A 98 -1.64 8.92 2.60
CA TRP A 98 -0.93 8.79 3.86
C TRP A 98 0.49 8.32 3.61
N LEU A 99 1.46 9.10 4.10
CA LEU A 99 2.87 8.76 4.08
C LEU A 99 3.29 8.25 5.46
N TYR A 100 3.87 7.06 5.48
CA TYR A 100 4.42 6.43 6.64
C TYR A 100 5.94 6.39 6.54
N LYS A 101 6.63 6.64 7.65
CA LYS A 101 8.08 6.54 7.78
C LYS A 101 8.43 5.36 8.67
N ARG A 102 9.44 4.57 8.28
CA ARG A 102 9.95 3.50 9.14
C ARG A 102 10.53 4.09 10.42
N ASN A 103 10.16 3.52 11.56
CA ASN A 103 10.79 3.74 12.85
C ASN A 103 12.23 3.21 12.74
N VAL A 104 13.20 4.11 12.71
CA VAL A 104 14.62 3.73 12.76
C VAL A 104 14.98 3.55 14.23
N PRO A 105 15.72 2.50 14.61
CA PRO A 105 16.43 2.49 15.89
C PRO A 105 17.35 3.70 16.04
#